data_AF-A0A6J1QFG8-F1
#
_entry.id   AF-A0A6J1QFG8-F1
#
_cell.length_a   1.000
_cell.length_b   1.000
_cell.length_c   1.000
_cell.angle_alpha   90.00
_cell.angle_beta   90.00
_cell.angle_gamma   90.00
#
_symmetry.space_group_name_H-M   'P 1'
#
loop_
_entity.id
_entity.type
_entity.pdbx_description
1 polymer ?
#
loop_
_entity_poly.entity_id
_entity_poly.type
_entity_poly.pdbx_seq_one_letter_code
_entity_poly.pdbx_strand_id
1 'polypeptide(L)'
;MDNACFAWAVTAALHPAEKNSERESSYPLYSRVLNLQNIEFPMTLSQIKQFEQLNDIFVDVYTIEKQKTSNVLPIRLTDRTIDKKHVNLLYMQDPRDNNVGHFAWIKDLSRLVSSQLSKKKKTKNTFAIDVFTTFVRATSCSLTLWNVER
;
A
#
# COMPACT_ATOMS: atom_id res chain seq x y z
N MET A 1 12.92 -2.39 -13.88
CA MET A 1 12.81 -2.35 -12.40
C MET A 1 11.59 -1.52 -12.15
N ASP A 2 10.47 -2.21 -11.99
CA ASP A 2 9.19 -1.63 -12.35
C ASP A 2 8.67 -0.84 -11.17
N ASN A 3 8.49 0.46 -11.34
CA ASN A 3 7.86 1.36 -10.37
C ASN A 3 6.34 1.09 -10.22
N ALA A 4 5.91 -0.14 -10.49
CA ALA A 4 4.54 -0.62 -10.54
C ALA A 4 4.03 -1.11 -9.17
N CYS A 5 4.61 -0.63 -8.08
CA CYS A 5 4.22 -1.02 -6.71
C CYS A 5 2.72 -0.82 -6.44
N PHE A 6 2.10 0.22 -7.03
CA PHE A 6 0.67 0.44 -6.97
C PHE A 6 -0.12 -0.72 -7.61
N ALA A 7 0.24 -1.11 -8.83
CA ALA A 7 -0.47 -2.16 -9.56
C ALA A 7 -0.35 -3.52 -8.86
N TRP A 8 0.84 -3.84 -8.34
CA TRP A 8 1.04 -5.04 -7.52
C TRP A 8 0.24 -5.01 -6.22
N ALA A 9 0.21 -3.88 -5.51
CA ALA A 9 -0.56 -3.75 -4.27
C ALA A 9 -2.06 -3.95 -4.51
N VAL A 10 -2.62 -3.37 -5.57
CA VAL A 10 -4.03 -3.58 -5.93
C VAL A 10 -4.27 -5.03 -6.34
N THR A 11 -3.37 -5.63 -7.12
CA THR A 11 -3.49 -7.04 -7.55
C THR A 11 -3.50 -7.98 -6.34
N ALA A 12 -2.65 -7.75 -5.35
CA ALA A 12 -2.63 -8.53 -4.10
C ALA A 12 -3.94 -8.39 -3.30
N ALA A 13 -4.55 -7.20 -3.31
CA ALA A 13 -5.84 -6.97 -2.64
C ALA A 13 -7.02 -7.66 -3.33
N LEU A 14 -6.99 -7.76 -4.66
CA LEU A 14 -7.99 -8.46 -5.46
C LEU A 14 -7.82 -9.98 -5.41
N HIS A 15 -6.58 -10.45 -5.37
CA HIS A 15 -6.22 -11.87 -5.32
C HIS A 15 -5.34 -12.18 -4.10
N PRO A 16 -5.89 -12.13 -2.87
CA PRO A 16 -5.12 -12.44 -1.67
C PRO A 16 -4.57 -13.87 -1.73
N ALA A 17 -3.25 -14.01 -1.61
CA ALA A 17 -2.62 -15.32 -1.51
C ALA A 17 -2.74 -15.86 -0.08
N GLU A 18 -3.13 -17.13 0.06
CA GLU A 18 -3.19 -17.82 1.35
C GLU A 18 -1.81 -18.31 1.82
N LYS A 19 -0.94 -18.68 0.87
CA LYS A 19 0.41 -19.22 1.11
C LYS A 19 1.43 -18.45 0.28
N ASN A 20 2.63 -18.29 0.84
CA ASN A 20 3.74 -17.60 0.19
C ASN A 20 3.35 -16.20 -0.34
N SER A 21 2.59 -15.43 0.44
CA SER A 21 2.08 -14.11 0.02
C SER A 21 3.20 -13.08 -0.22
N GLU A 22 4.42 -13.39 0.21
CA GLU A 22 5.62 -12.61 -0.04
C GLU A 22 6.20 -12.76 -1.46
N ARG A 23 5.71 -13.73 -2.26
CA ARG A 23 6.26 -14.04 -3.59
C ARG A 23 5.40 -13.44 -4.69
N GLU A 24 6.04 -12.82 -5.70
CA GLU A 24 5.32 -12.30 -6.87
C GLU A 24 4.55 -13.40 -7.61
N SER A 25 5.15 -14.60 -7.71
CA SER A 25 4.55 -15.75 -8.40
C SER A 25 3.29 -16.30 -7.74
N SER A 26 2.97 -15.87 -6.51
CA SER A 26 1.71 -16.18 -5.84
C SER A 26 0.53 -15.37 -6.38
N TYR A 27 0.80 -14.35 -7.22
CA TYR A 27 -0.21 -13.45 -7.77
C TYR A 27 -0.23 -13.52 -9.30
N PRO A 28 -1.39 -13.30 -9.93
CA PRO A 28 -1.44 -13.05 -11.36
C PRO A 28 -0.66 -11.78 -11.72
N LEU A 29 -0.11 -11.73 -12.94
CA LEU A 29 0.58 -10.53 -13.41
C LEU A 29 -0.42 -9.36 -13.50
N TYR A 30 -0.06 -8.21 -12.91
CA TYR A 30 -0.97 -7.05 -12.80
C TYR A 30 -1.53 -6.59 -14.15
N SER A 31 -0.76 -6.70 -15.24
CA SER A 31 -1.20 -6.30 -16.59
C SER A 31 -2.31 -7.18 -17.17
N ARG A 32 -2.54 -8.37 -16.59
CA ARG A 32 -3.65 -9.26 -16.97
C ARG A 32 -4.92 -8.98 -16.18
N VAL A 33 -4.80 -8.33 -15.03
CA VAL A 33 -5.91 -8.11 -14.08
C VAL A 33 -6.40 -6.67 -14.13
N LEU A 34 -5.49 -5.72 -14.35
CA LEU A 34 -5.76 -4.29 -14.27
C LEU A 34 -5.69 -3.64 -15.65
N ASN A 35 -6.67 -2.81 -15.95
CA ASN A 35 -6.62 -1.86 -17.05
C ASN A 35 -5.78 -0.64 -16.63
N LEU A 36 -4.57 -0.56 -17.17
CA LEU A 36 -3.60 0.51 -16.94
C LEU A 36 -3.48 1.46 -18.15
N GLN A 37 -4.50 1.50 -19.02
CA GLN A 37 -4.51 2.41 -20.16
C GLN A 37 -4.41 3.87 -19.69
N ASN A 38 -3.48 4.62 -20.28
CA ASN A 38 -3.19 6.03 -19.92
C ASN A 38 -2.78 6.23 -18.45
N ILE A 39 -2.29 5.17 -17.78
CA ILE A 39 -1.63 5.26 -16.48
C ILE A 39 -0.12 5.20 -16.72
N GLU A 40 0.57 6.22 -16.23
CA GLU A 40 2.03 6.29 -16.27
C GLU A 40 2.61 5.92 -14.92
N PHE A 41 3.78 5.26 -14.93
CA PHE A 41 4.52 4.92 -13.72
C PHE A 41 5.69 5.90 -13.53
N PRO A 42 6.03 6.28 -12.28
CA PRO A 42 5.39 5.86 -11.03
C PRO A 42 3.98 6.45 -10.86
N MET A 43 3.07 5.64 -10.30
CA MET A 43 1.69 6.05 -10.07
C MET A 43 1.63 7.26 -9.12
N THR A 44 0.89 8.29 -9.50
CA THR A 44 0.67 9.48 -8.66
C THR A 44 -0.74 9.47 -8.04
N LEU A 45 -0.93 10.22 -6.94
CA LEU A 45 -2.24 10.32 -6.28
C LEU A 45 -3.33 10.90 -7.18
N SER A 46 -2.96 11.78 -8.13
CA SER A 46 -3.90 12.38 -9.09
C SER A 46 -4.43 11.36 -10.10
N GLN A 47 -3.61 10.39 -10.52
CA GLN A 47 -4.00 9.34 -11.45
C GLN A 47 -4.91 8.28 -10.82
N ILE A 48 -5.00 8.19 -9.49
CA ILE A 48 -5.82 7.17 -8.80
C ILE A 48 -7.29 7.29 -9.20
N LYS A 49 -7.82 8.52 -9.32
CA LYS A 49 -9.21 8.74 -9.74
C LYS A 49 -9.50 8.16 -11.12
N GLN A 50 -8.55 8.30 -12.06
CA GLN A 50 -8.67 7.72 -13.40
C GLN A 50 -8.59 6.19 -13.33
N PHE A 51 -7.67 5.65 -12.54
CA PHE A 51 -7.55 4.20 -12.34
C PHE A 51 -8.84 3.58 -11.77
N GLU A 52 -9.44 4.20 -10.76
CA GLU A 52 -10.70 3.75 -10.15
C GLU A 52 -11.83 3.68 -11.19
N GLN A 53 -11.94 4.69 -12.05
CA GLN A 53 -12.94 4.74 -13.11
C GLN A 53 -12.71 3.67 -14.19
N LEU A 54 -11.45 3.40 -14.55
CA LEU A 54 -11.09 2.43 -15.57
C LEU A 54 -11.34 0.97 -15.14
N ASN A 55 -11.26 0.69 -13.85
CA ASN A 55 -11.31 -0.67 -13.32
C ASN A 55 -12.56 -0.99 -12.47
N ASP A 56 -13.42 -0.01 -12.19
CA ASP A 56 -14.50 -0.08 -11.17
C ASP A 56 -14.00 -0.59 -9.81
N ILE A 57 -12.82 -0.12 -9.40
CA ILE A 57 -12.19 -0.41 -8.10
C ILE A 57 -12.20 0.85 -7.25
N PHE A 58 -12.42 0.70 -5.94
CA PHE A 58 -12.39 1.79 -4.97
C PHE A 58 -11.10 1.73 -4.18
N VAL A 59 -10.32 2.81 -4.18
CA VAL A 59 -9.00 2.84 -3.55
C VAL A 59 -8.95 3.93 -2.49
N ASP A 60 -8.82 3.49 -1.23
CA ASP A 60 -8.55 4.38 -0.11
C ASP A 60 -7.05 4.39 0.17
N VAL A 61 -6.48 5.56 0.33
CA VAL A 61 -5.04 5.74 0.54
C VAL A 61 -4.80 6.38 1.89
N TYR A 62 -3.96 5.73 2.67
CA TYR A 62 -3.54 6.14 4.00
C TYR A 62 -2.04 6.43 4.01
N THR A 63 -1.54 7.18 4.97
CA THR A 63 -0.11 7.40 5.21
C THR A 63 0.22 7.25 6.69
N ILE A 64 1.50 7.09 7.03
CA ILE A 64 1.97 7.07 8.43
C ILE A 64 2.60 8.41 8.78
N GLU A 65 2.13 9.04 9.84
CA GLU A 65 2.75 10.26 10.36
C GLU A 65 4.12 9.93 10.96
N LYS A 66 5.20 10.53 10.42
CA LYS A 66 6.58 10.24 10.86
C LYS A 66 6.96 10.92 12.18
N GLN A 67 6.26 11.97 12.63
CA GLN A 67 6.82 12.93 13.59
C GLN A 67 6.46 12.72 15.07
N LYS A 68 5.39 12.00 15.43
CA LYS A 68 4.99 11.87 16.85
C LYS A 68 4.43 10.50 17.24
N THR A 69 3.74 9.84 16.33
CA THR A 69 3.03 8.59 16.57
C THR A 69 2.94 7.84 15.25
N SER A 70 3.16 6.53 15.22
CA SER A 70 2.95 5.67 14.03
C SER A 70 1.46 5.52 13.69
N ASN A 71 0.75 6.64 13.64
CA ASN A 71 -0.66 6.78 13.35
C ASN A 71 -0.84 6.77 11.85
N VAL A 72 -1.88 6.06 11.42
CA VAL A 72 -2.24 5.89 10.02
C VAL A 72 -3.38 6.85 9.77
N LEU A 73 -3.15 7.78 8.85
CA LEU A 73 -4.07 8.86 8.54
C LEU A 73 -4.53 8.70 7.09
N PRO A 74 -5.83 8.87 6.79
CA PRO A 74 -6.29 8.89 5.42
C PRO A 74 -5.74 10.14 4.73
N ILE A 75 -5.19 9.97 3.53
CA ILE A 75 -4.78 11.09 2.65
C ILE A 75 -5.71 11.22 1.44
N ARG A 76 -6.38 10.12 1.08
CA ARG A 76 -7.41 10.10 0.04
C ARG A 76 -8.41 9.02 0.38
N LEU A 77 -9.68 9.37 0.40
CA LEU A 77 -10.78 8.42 0.48
C LEU A 77 -11.60 8.54 -0.79
N THR A 78 -12.16 7.42 -1.23
CA THR A 78 -13.08 7.39 -2.36
C THR A 78 -14.48 7.81 -1.89
N ASP A 79 -15.15 8.71 -2.62
CA ASP A 79 -16.45 9.28 -2.23
C ASP A 79 -17.64 8.32 -2.49
N ARG A 80 -17.37 7.07 -2.84
CA ARG A 80 -18.39 6.09 -3.29
C ARG A 80 -18.86 5.19 -2.15
N THR A 81 -19.99 4.53 -2.38
CA THR A 81 -20.84 3.89 -1.39
C THR A 81 -20.11 2.83 -0.56
N ILE A 82 -20.41 2.82 0.75
CA ILE A 82 -19.86 1.94 1.81
C ILE A 82 -20.08 0.43 1.52
N ASP A 83 -20.99 0.11 0.61
CA ASP A 83 -21.40 -1.25 0.27
C ASP A 83 -20.45 -1.98 -0.69
N LYS A 84 -19.52 -1.28 -1.35
CA LYS A 84 -18.52 -1.90 -2.21
C LYS A 84 -17.21 -2.17 -1.45
N LYS A 85 -16.47 -3.21 -1.86
CA LYS A 85 -15.18 -3.56 -1.24
C LYS A 85 -14.12 -2.55 -1.67
N HIS A 86 -13.53 -1.86 -0.69
CA HIS A 86 -12.43 -0.92 -0.92
C HIS A 86 -11.07 -1.60 -0.79
N VAL A 87 -10.14 -1.20 -1.66
CA VAL A 87 -8.73 -1.54 -1.56
C VAL A 87 -8.04 -0.48 -0.73
N ASN A 88 -7.65 -0.85 0.49
CA ASN A 88 -6.95 0.05 1.40
C ASN A 88 -5.44 0.00 1.12
N LEU A 89 -4.86 1.10 0.67
CA LEU A 89 -3.44 1.22 0.38
C LEU A 89 -2.74 2.14 1.38
N LEU A 90 -1.49 1.82 1.69
CA LEU A 90 -0.57 2.68 2.41
C LEU A 90 0.38 3.36 1.42
N TYR A 91 0.45 4.69 1.48
CA TYR A 91 1.37 5.53 0.75
C TYR A 91 2.54 5.95 1.65
N MET A 92 3.76 5.66 1.20
CA MET A 92 5.00 6.03 1.87
C MET A 92 5.89 6.80 0.91
N GLN A 93 6.19 8.05 1.23
CA GLN A 93 7.13 8.86 0.46
C GLN A 93 8.57 8.45 0.80
N ASP A 94 9.41 8.26 -0.23
CA ASP A 94 10.83 8.02 -0.05
C ASP A 94 11.50 9.28 0.52
N PRO A 95 12.18 9.21 1.68
CA PRO A 95 12.92 10.35 2.24
C PRO A 95 14.02 10.88 1.32
N ARG A 96 14.51 10.08 0.37
CA ARG A 96 15.61 10.43 -0.54
C ARG A 96 15.13 10.99 -1.87
N ASP A 97 13.90 10.69 -2.25
CA ASP A 97 13.30 11.17 -3.49
C ASP A 97 11.84 11.58 -3.23
N ASN A 98 11.62 12.89 -3.14
CA ASN A 98 10.30 13.45 -2.88
C ASN A 98 9.30 13.16 -4.02
N ASN A 99 9.78 12.75 -5.20
CA ASN A 99 8.96 12.49 -6.37
C ASN A 99 8.51 11.03 -6.47
N VAL A 100 9.07 10.11 -5.67
CA VAL A 100 8.74 8.68 -5.71
C VAL A 100 8.06 8.27 -4.41
N GLY A 101 6.77 7.92 -4.53
CA GLY A 101 6.00 7.33 -3.45
C GLY A 101 5.79 5.83 -3.67
N HIS A 102 5.89 5.06 -2.59
CA HIS A 102 5.60 3.64 -2.58
C HIS A 102 4.19 3.37 -2.09
N PHE A 103 3.50 2.45 -2.76
CA PHE A 103 2.20 1.95 -2.35
C PHE A 103 2.31 0.53 -1.82
N ALA A 104 1.58 0.22 -0.76
CA ALA A 104 1.47 -1.12 -0.18
C ALA A 104 0.02 -1.43 0.18
N TRP A 105 -0.35 -2.70 0.16
CA TRP A 105 -1.70 -3.10 0.54
C TRP A 105 -1.85 -3.24 2.07
N ILE A 106 -2.90 -2.63 2.61
CA ILE A 106 -3.34 -2.81 3.99
C ILE A 106 -4.35 -3.94 4.01
N LYS A 107 -3.91 -5.11 4.47
CA LYS A 107 -4.72 -6.33 4.52
C LYS A 107 -5.82 -6.25 5.57
N ASP A 108 -5.52 -5.61 6.70
CA ASP A 108 -6.45 -5.46 7.82
C ASP A 108 -6.34 -4.06 8.43
N LEU A 109 -7.19 -3.15 7.93
CA LEU A 109 -7.26 -1.76 8.39
C LEU A 109 -7.78 -1.68 9.83
N SER A 110 -8.78 -2.49 10.19
CA SER A 110 -9.35 -2.53 11.55
C SER A 110 -8.28 -2.88 12.59
N ARG A 111 -7.44 -3.88 12.31
CA ARG A 111 -6.34 -4.24 13.19
C ARG A 111 -5.30 -3.13 13.29
N LEU A 112 -4.99 -2.48 12.17
CA LEU A 112 -4.04 -1.38 12.11
C LEU A 112 -4.50 -0.14 12.92
N VAL A 113 -5.78 0.21 12.84
CA VAL A 113 -6.35 1.32 13.62
C VAL A 113 -6.51 0.94 15.09
N SER A 114 -6.95 -0.28 15.38
CA SER A 114 -7.09 -0.74 16.77
C SER A 114 -5.76 -0.74 17.54
N SER A 115 -4.64 -1.02 16.87
CA SER A 115 -3.32 -0.99 17.48
C SER A 115 -2.87 0.44 17.84
N GLN A 116 -3.35 1.46 17.14
CA GLN A 116 -3.07 2.88 17.46
C GLN A 116 -3.83 3.34 18.69
N LEU A 117 -5.05 2.83 18.87
CA LEU A 117 -5.90 3.16 20.02
C LEU A 117 -5.47 2.43 21.29
N SER A 118 -4.80 1.29 21.16
CA SER A 118 -4.30 0.51 22.29
C SER A 118 -3.05 1.16 22.91
N LYS A 119 -3.16 1.64 24.15
CA LYS A 119 -2.04 2.22 24.94
C LYS A 119 -0.93 1.21 25.32
N LYS A 120 -0.96 -0.04 24.82
CA LYS A 120 0.03 -1.07 25.15
C LYS A 120 1.29 -0.89 24.29
N LYS A 121 2.45 -0.81 24.96
CA LYS A 121 3.80 -0.60 24.39
C LYS A 121 4.08 -1.48 23.15
N LYS A 122 4.38 -0.81 22.02
CA LYS A 122 5.12 -1.23 20.81
C LYS A 122 5.17 -2.75 20.54
N THR A 123 4.12 -3.32 19.95
CA THR A 123 4.26 -4.55 19.13
C THR A 123 4.21 -4.18 17.66
N LYS A 124 5.21 -4.66 16.91
CA LYS A 124 5.49 -4.27 15.52
C LYS A 124 4.28 -4.51 14.61
N ASN A 125 3.80 -3.47 13.93
CA ASN A 125 2.67 -3.48 12.98
C ASN A 125 2.93 -4.29 11.68
N THR A 126 4.01 -5.07 11.63
CA THR A 126 4.52 -5.73 10.41
C THR A 126 3.54 -6.74 9.80
N PHE A 127 2.57 -7.24 10.58
CA PHE A 127 1.62 -8.24 10.08
C PHE A 127 0.37 -7.65 9.38
N ALA A 128 0.01 -6.38 9.64
CA ALA A 128 -1.27 -5.81 9.16
C ALA A 128 -1.16 -5.17 7.76
N ILE A 129 0.07 -4.83 7.38
CA ILE A 129 0.40 -4.32 6.06
C ILE A 129 1.07 -5.48 5.35
N ASP A 130 0.37 -6.07 4.37
CA ASP A 130 0.96 -7.08 3.50
C ASP A 130 1.71 -6.31 2.41
N VAL A 131 2.87 -5.78 2.79
CA VAL A 131 3.76 -5.26 1.78
C VAL A 131 4.42 -6.48 1.16
N PHE A 132 4.48 -6.46 -0.14
CA PHE A 132 5.60 -6.91 -0.97
C PHE A 132 6.98 -6.33 -0.50
N THR A 133 7.22 -6.22 0.82
CA THR A 133 8.37 -5.57 1.47
C THR A 133 9.62 -6.39 1.27
N THR A 134 9.47 -7.70 1.04
CA THR A 134 10.59 -8.58 0.73
C THR A 134 11.13 -8.35 -0.69
N PHE A 135 10.33 -7.79 -1.61
CA PHE A 135 10.81 -7.44 -2.96
C PHE A 135 11.32 -5.99 -3.06
N VAL A 136 10.78 -5.05 -2.27
CA VAL A 136 11.38 -3.70 -2.13
C VAL A 136 12.78 -3.76 -1.50
N ARG A 137 13.14 -4.85 -0.81
CA ARG A 137 14.54 -5.14 -0.40
C ARG A 137 15.50 -5.31 -1.58
N ALA A 138 15.03 -5.64 -2.79
CA ALA A 138 15.86 -5.94 -3.95
C ALA A 138 16.07 -4.75 -4.90
N THR A 139 15.34 -3.64 -4.73
CA THR A 139 15.46 -2.46 -5.59
C THR A 139 15.75 -1.19 -4.76
N SER A 140 16.99 -1.09 -4.28
CA SER A 140 17.69 0.16 -3.86
C SER A 140 17.03 1.13 -2.85
N CYS A 141 15.93 0.79 -2.18
CA CYS A 141 15.41 1.63 -1.10
C CYS A 141 15.84 1.07 0.26
N SER A 142 17.05 1.46 0.69
CA SER A 142 17.64 1.24 2.03
C SER A 142 16.62 1.17 3.18
N LEU A 143 16.73 0.09 3.95
CA LEU A 143 15.98 -0.35 5.12
C LEU A 143 16.05 0.54 6.37
N THR A 144 16.33 1.83 6.25
CA THR A 144 16.68 2.65 7.43
C THR A 144 15.51 3.11 8.31
N LEU A 145 14.25 2.81 7.99
CA LEU A 145 13.09 3.27 8.79
C LEU A 145 12.37 2.20 9.62
N TRP A 146 12.95 0.99 9.76
CA TRP A 146 12.47 0.00 10.76
C TRP A 146 13.39 -0.13 11.99
N ASN A 147 14.51 0.59 12.03
CA ASN A 147 15.40 0.71 13.18
C ASN A 147 15.50 2.18 13.62
N VAL A 148 14.43 2.72 14.19
CA VAL A 148 14.56 3.87 15.10
C VAL A 148 14.59 3.31 16.51
N GLU A 149 15.74 3.53 17.16
CA GLU A 149 16.11 3.29 18.56
C GLU A 149 16.53 1.84 18.92
N ARG A 150 17.85 1.63 18.86
CA ARG A 150 18.57 1.12 20.04
C ARG A 150 19.18 2.32 20.76
#